data_AF-A0A1B9HZB2-F1
#
_entry.id   AF-A0A1B9HZB2-F1
#
_cell.length_a   1.000
_cell.length_b   1.000
_cell.length_c   1.000
_cell.angle_alpha   90.00
_cell.angle_beta   90.00
_cell.angle_gamma   90.00
#
_symmetry.space_group_name_H-M   'P 1'
#
loop_
_entity.id
_entity.type
_entity.pdbx_description
1 polymer ?
#
loop_
_entity_poly.entity_id
_entity_poly.type
_entity_poly.pdbx_seq_one_letter_code
_entity_poly.pdbx_strand_id
1 'polypeptide(L)'
;MVEPANPFIDLAATLLDSLPPALPISDTLLLQLHAIFGPMLLSALQLVDKREVVRVSLPSDRYVYQVSSSTGKNYTIHLNPPSANPTLPTTLPSLAITDISSIPPPPSNISMTESIPRTPSPPPSQNFNPLLSSPTPHRTPPFPPTTIKESESNLGEKTVSDAVSISPEFIRGERIMKLANDLRSMYCPCAGWSYGCLAGEKTIICKHLLAILIASKTNRVIKAEVELGGVAGLLNLS
;
A
#
# COMPACT_ATOMS: atom_id res chain seq x y z
N MET A 1 -2.14 -0.75 -25.50
CA MET A 1 -3.37 -0.22 -24.86
C MET A 1 -2.95 0.29 -23.49
N VAL A 2 -2.89 1.61 -23.31
CA VAL A 2 -2.52 2.21 -22.01
C VAL A 2 -3.75 2.11 -21.12
N GLU A 3 -3.66 1.29 -20.08
CA GLU A 3 -4.70 1.16 -19.06
C GLU A 3 -4.98 2.56 -18.46
N PRO A 4 -6.25 2.98 -18.34
CA PRO A 4 -6.55 4.29 -17.79
C PRO A 4 -6.00 4.35 -16.37
N ALA A 5 -5.08 5.29 -16.13
CA ALA A 5 -4.54 5.55 -14.81
C ALA A 5 -5.71 5.72 -13.84
N ASN A 6 -5.82 4.83 -12.85
CA ASN A 6 -6.88 4.90 -11.86
C ASN A 6 -6.67 6.21 -11.05
N PRO A 7 -7.53 7.23 -11.21
CA PRO A 7 -7.30 8.57 -10.65
C PRO A 7 -7.23 8.55 -9.12
N PHE A 8 -7.81 7.51 -8.50
CA PHE A 8 -7.76 7.31 -7.05
C PHE A 8 -6.37 6.89 -6.57
N ILE A 9 -5.55 6.21 -7.39
CA ILE A 9 -4.18 5.83 -7.03
C ILE A 9 -3.30 7.07 -6.89
N ASP A 10 -3.39 7.99 -7.83
CA ASP A 10 -2.56 9.21 -7.82
C ASP A 10 -2.95 10.12 -6.66
N LEU A 11 -4.26 10.21 -6.36
CA LEU A 11 -4.77 10.89 -5.18
C LEU A 11 -4.30 10.22 -3.88
N ALA A 12 -4.39 8.89 -3.79
CA ALA A 12 -3.92 8.13 -2.65
C ALA A 12 -2.41 8.32 -2.42
N ALA A 13 -1.60 8.25 -3.47
CA ALA A 13 -0.17 8.52 -3.42
C ALA A 13 0.12 9.95 -2.93
N THR A 14 -0.66 10.93 -3.38
CA THR A 14 -0.53 12.33 -2.94
C THR A 14 -0.78 12.48 -1.44
N LEU A 15 -1.85 11.87 -0.92
CA LEU A 15 -2.17 11.93 0.52
C LEU A 15 -1.20 11.12 1.38
N LEU A 16 -0.69 10.01 0.86
CA LEU A 16 0.32 9.20 1.56
C LEU A 16 1.69 9.89 1.56
N ASP A 17 2.04 10.68 0.54
CA ASP A 17 3.27 11.49 0.54
C ASP A 17 3.19 12.69 1.49
N SER A 18 2.00 13.23 1.74
CA SER A 18 1.79 14.34 2.69
C SER A 18 1.76 13.92 4.15
N LEU A 19 1.86 12.62 4.45
CA LEU A 19 1.93 12.12 5.83
C LEU A 19 3.21 12.63 6.54
N PRO A 20 3.08 13.16 7.78
CA PRO A 20 4.23 13.62 8.53
C PRO A 20 5.12 12.44 8.97
N PRO A 21 6.44 12.68 9.13
CA PRO A 21 7.38 11.65 9.59
C PRO A 21 7.20 11.25 11.06
N ALA A 22 6.44 12.02 11.83
CA ALA A 22 6.12 11.78 13.23
C ALA A 22 4.63 12.10 13.51
N LEU A 23 4.05 11.43 14.50
CA LEU A 23 2.67 11.71 14.95
C LEU A 23 2.60 12.99 15.80
N PRO A 24 1.42 13.64 15.87
CA PRO A 24 0.11 13.23 15.35
C PRO A 24 -0.11 13.53 13.85
N ILE A 25 -0.92 12.69 13.18
CA ILE A 25 -1.49 13.02 11.86
C ILE A 25 -2.62 14.04 12.09
N SER A 26 -2.69 15.09 11.27
CA SER A 26 -3.75 16.09 11.39
C SER A 26 -5.13 15.49 11.08
N ASP A 27 -6.15 15.88 11.83
CA ASP A 27 -7.52 15.39 11.63
C ASP A 27 -8.02 15.61 10.20
N THR A 28 -7.63 16.73 9.58
CA THR A 28 -7.93 17.03 8.17
C THR A 28 -7.36 15.97 7.23
N LEU A 29 -6.10 15.58 7.42
CA LEU A 29 -5.45 14.56 6.58
C LEU A 29 -6.04 13.17 6.86
N LEU A 30 -6.34 12.88 8.13
CA LEU A 30 -7.04 11.68 8.56
C LEU A 30 -8.41 11.54 7.89
N LEU A 31 -9.18 12.62 7.85
CA LEU A 31 -10.49 12.66 7.21
C LEU A 31 -10.38 12.50 5.68
N GLN A 32 -9.38 13.12 5.06
CA GLN A 32 -9.10 12.96 3.62
C GLN A 32 -8.71 11.51 3.28
N LEU A 33 -7.84 10.90 4.09
CA LEU A 33 -7.49 9.49 3.94
C LEU A 33 -8.72 8.59 4.16
N HIS A 34 -9.57 8.90 5.14
CA HIS A 34 -10.78 8.14 5.42
C HIS A 34 -11.80 8.27 4.27
N ALA A 35 -11.86 9.40 3.57
CA ALA A 35 -12.72 9.56 2.41
C ALA A 35 -12.33 8.61 1.26
N ILE A 36 -11.04 8.27 1.13
CA ILE A 36 -10.54 7.37 0.07
C ILE A 36 -10.59 5.91 0.52
N PHE A 37 -10.07 5.61 1.71
CA PHE A 37 -9.90 4.24 2.19
C PHE A 37 -11.08 3.74 3.02
N GLY A 38 -11.99 4.63 3.42
CA GLY A 38 -13.15 4.32 4.24
C GLY A 38 -12.79 3.68 5.59
N PRO A 39 -13.62 2.74 6.10
CA PRO A 39 -13.41 2.12 7.41
C PRO A 39 -12.13 1.28 7.49
N MET A 40 -11.55 0.91 6.34
CA MET A 40 -10.29 0.18 6.26
C MET A 40 -9.14 0.97 6.90
N LEU A 41 -9.17 2.31 6.82
CA LEU A 41 -8.14 3.17 7.40
C LEU A 41 -8.01 2.94 8.91
N LEU A 42 -9.12 2.84 9.64
CA LEU A 42 -9.09 2.63 11.07
C LEU A 42 -8.43 1.30 11.43
N SER A 43 -8.74 0.24 10.67
CA SER A 43 -8.09 -1.06 10.86
C SER A 43 -6.59 -1.00 10.56
N ALA A 44 -6.17 -0.23 9.57
CA ALA A 44 -4.75 -0.04 9.24
C ALA A 44 -4.01 0.74 10.35
N LEU A 45 -4.63 1.79 10.87
CA LEU A 45 -4.08 2.59 11.98
C LEU A 45 -3.98 1.77 13.26
N GLN A 46 -4.96 0.92 13.56
CA GLN A 46 -4.87 0.00 14.70
C GLN A 46 -3.65 -0.92 14.62
N LEU A 47 -3.32 -1.45 13.43
CA LEU A 47 -2.10 -2.25 13.24
C LEU A 47 -0.83 -1.42 13.50
N VAL A 48 -0.82 -0.16 13.05
CA VAL A 48 0.30 0.77 13.26
C VAL A 48 0.46 1.12 14.74
N ASP A 49 -0.65 1.39 15.44
CA ASP A 49 -0.66 1.77 16.85
C ASP A 49 -0.25 0.63 17.77
N LYS A 50 -0.67 -0.61 17.45
CA LYS A 50 -0.21 -1.83 18.14
C LYS A 50 1.22 -2.23 17.80
N ARG A 51 1.87 -1.53 16.87
CA ARG A 51 3.21 -1.84 16.35
C ARG A 51 3.29 -3.25 15.74
N GLU A 52 2.22 -3.68 15.09
CA GLU A 52 2.13 -5.00 14.43
C GLU A 52 2.75 -5.00 13.02
N VAL A 53 3.46 -3.92 12.64
CA VAL A 53 4.18 -3.79 11.37
C VAL A 53 5.67 -3.90 11.62
N VAL A 54 6.25 -5.01 11.20
CA VAL A 54 7.68 -5.31 11.33
C VAL A 54 8.34 -5.28 9.96
N ARG A 55 9.43 -4.54 9.81
CA ARG A 55 10.35 -4.62 8.67
C ARG A 55 11.53 -5.47 9.06
N VAL A 56 11.66 -6.60 8.38
CA VAL A 56 12.79 -7.49 8.56
C VAL A 56 13.84 -7.18 7.49
N SER A 57 15.07 -6.87 7.89
CA SER A 57 16.22 -6.81 6.98
C SER A 57 16.75 -8.21 6.72
N LEU A 58 16.95 -8.52 5.45
CA LEU A 58 17.58 -9.75 4.98
C LEU A 58 19.06 -9.46 4.67
N PRO A 59 19.95 -10.45 4.76
CA PRO A 59 21.40 -10.29 4.51
C PRO A 59 21.76 -9.85 3.08
N SER A 60 20.79 -9.81 2.16
CA SER A 60 20.97 -9.36 0.78
C SER A 60 20.57 -7.88 0.56
N ASP A 61 20.60 -7.05 1.60
CA ASP A 61 20.08 -5.66 1.63
C ASP A 61 18.61 -5.49 1.21
N ARG A 62 17.88 -6.61 1.13
CA ARG A 62 16.44 -6.62 0.88
C ARG A 62 15.72 -6.59 2.22
N TYR A 63 14.47 -6.17 2.19
CA TYR A 63 13.62 -6.23 3.36
C TYR A 63 12.24 -6.72 3.00
N VAL A 64 11.60 -7.38 3.96
CA VAL A 64 10.21 -7.81 3.89
C VAL A 64 9.45 -7.20 5.03
N TYR A 65 8.15 -6.96 4.82
CA TYR A 65 7.27 -6.54 5.90
C TYR A 65 6.47 -7.73 6.40
N GLN A 66 6.40 -7.86 7.71
CA GLN A 66 5.48 -8.75 8.37
C GLN A 66 4.40 -7.94 9.06
N VAL A 67 3.15 -8.31 8.82
CA VAL A 67 1.99 -7.66 9.43
C VAL A 67 1.09 -8.71 10.05
N SER A 68 0.62 -8.47 11.27
CA SER A 68 -0.30 -9.38 11.95
C SER A 68 -1.63 -9.49 11.22
N SER A 69 -2.14 -10.72 11.12
CA SER A 69 -3.47 -11.02 10.61
C SER A 69 -4.46 -11.20 11.75
N SER A 70 -5.75 -11.01 11.46
CA SER A 70 -6.84 -11.42 12.36
C SER A 70 -6.88 -12.93 12.61
N THR A 71 -6.25 -13.74 11.75
CA THR A 71 -6.13 -15.21 11.92
C THR A 71 -4.93 -15.64 12.76
N GLY A 72 -4.17 -14.70 13.32
CA GLY A 72 -2.99 -14.96 14.15
C GLY A 72 -1.71 -15.31 13.38
N LYS A 73 -1.80 -15.65 12.08
CA LYS A 73 -0.63 -15.83 11.21
C LYS A 73 -0.19 -14.50 10.61
N ASN A 74 1.11 -14.22 10.63
CA ASN A 74 1.63 -12.98 10.02
C ASN A 74 1.65 -13.08 8.49
N TYR A 75 1.27 -11.99 7.81
CA TYR A 75 1.44 -11.85 6.37
C TYR A 75 2.85 -11.35 6.07
N THR A 76 3.59 -12.08 5.25
CA THR A 76 4.87 -11.61 4.68
C THR A 76 4.59 -10.90 3.35
N ILE A 77 4.99 -9.64 3.26
CA ILE A 77 4.65 -8.71 2.17
C ILE A 77 5.94 -8.14 1.58
N HIS A 78 6.03 -8.20 0.26
CA HIS A 78 7.11 -7.61 -0.54
C HIS A 78 6.56 -6.39 -1.25
N LEU A 79 7.09 -5.19 -0.93
CA LEU A 79 6.66 -3.95 -1.58
C LEU A 79 7.20 -3.85 -3.01
N ASN A 80 8.43 -4.34 -3.22
CA ASN A 80 9.08 -4.40 -4.53
C ASN A 80 9.50 -5.86 -4.79
N PRO A 81 8.65 -6.67 -5.44
CA PRO A 81 9.08 -7.97 -5.90
C PRO A 81 10.23 -7.80 -6.92
N PRO A 82 11.26 -8.66 -6.91
CA PRO A 82 12.27 -8.64 -7.97
C PRO A 82 11.55 -8.82 -9.31
N SER A 83 11.84 -7.92 -10.26
CA SER A 83 11.41 -8.06 -11.66
C SER A 83 11.62 -9.51 -12.09
N ALA A 84 10.56 -10.15 -12.60
CA ALA A 84 10.59 -11.54 -13.07
C ALA A 84 11.47 -11.75 -14.32
N ASN A 85 12.32 -10.78 -14.66
CA ASN A 85 13.32 -10.90 -15.70
C ASN A 85 14.64 -11.32 -15.02
N PRO A 86 14.96 -12.62 -14.92
CA PRO A 86 16.33 -13.01 -14.64
C PRO A 86 17.17 -12.48 -15.79
N THR A 87 17.93 -11.40 -15.56
CA THR A 87 19.06 -11.07 -16.42
C THR A 87 20.02 -12.23 -16.32
N LEU A 88 19.83 -13.19 -17.21
CA LEU A 88 20.67 -14.34 -17.44
C LEU A 88 22.09 -13.79 -17.68
N PRO A 89 23.10 -14.19 -16.89
CA PRO A 89 24.46 -13.95 -17.29
C PRO A 89 24.72 -14.70 -18.61
N THR A 90 24.96 -13.92 -19.65
CA THR A 90 25.53 -14.32 -20.94
C THR A 90 26.79 -15.16 -20.71
N THR A 91 26.69 -16.48 -20.82
CA THR A 91 27.58 -17.39 -21.58
C THR A 91 27.26 -18.84 -21.19
N LEU A 92 26.48 -19.52 -22.02
CA LEU A 92 26.47 -20.99 -22.06
C LEU A 92 27.09 -21.40 -23.40
N PRO A 93 28.14 -22.24 -23.42
CA PRO A 93 28.59 -22.86 -24.65
C PRO A 93 27.53 -23.88 -25.09
N SER A 94 27.10 -23.72 -26.35
CA SER A 94 26.21 -24.64 -27.05
C SER A 94 26.82 -26.05 -27.07
N LEU A 95 26.12 -27.02 -26.48
CA LEU A 95 26.37 -28.44 -26.69
C LEU A 95 25.08 -29.13 -27.12
N ALA A 96 25.05 -29.42 -28.41
CA ALA A 96 24.39 -30.50 -29.13
C ALA A 96 23.11 -31.11 -28.55
N ILE A 97 22.03 -30.83 -29.29
CA ILE A 97 20.79 -31.59 -29.38
C ILE A 97 21.10 -33.07 -29.64
N THR A 98 20.50 -33.98 -28.87
CA THR A 98 20.22 -35.34 -29.32
C THR A 98 18.77 -35.70 -28.99
N ASP A 99 18.06 -36.09 -30.05
CA ASP A 99 16.70 -36.61 -30.09
C ASP A 99 16.46 -37.74 -29.10
N ILE A 100 15.34 -37.68 -28.36
CA ILE A 100 14.59 -38.88 -27.97
C ILE A 100 13.10 -38.57 -28.04
N SER A 101 12.48 -38.98 -29.15
CA SER A 101 11.04 -39.13 -29.28
C SER A 101 10.52 -40.24 -28.36
N SER A 102 9.22 -40.20 -28.05
CA SER A 102 8.35 -41.26 -27.52
C SER A 102 8.10 -41.31 -26.00
N ILE A 103 7.04 -40.62 -25.56
CA ILE A 103 6.25 -41.01 -24.38
C ILE A 103 4.74 -40.88 -24.76
N PRO A 104 3.93 -41.95 -24.62
CA PRO A 104 2.51 -41.97 -25.00
C PRO A 104 1.58 -41.32 -23.95
N PRO A 105 0.35 -40.92 -24.33
CA PRO A 105 -0.58 -40.21 -23.45
C PRO A 105 -1.34 -41.13 -22.48
N PRO A 106 -1.74 -40.65 -21.28
CA PRO A 106 -2.64 -41.39 -20.40
C PRO A 106 -4.12 -41.24 -20.82
N PRO A 107 -4.98 -42.24 -20.54
CA PRO A 107 -6.34 -42.31 -21.04
C PRO A 107 -7.35 -41.46 -20.26
N SER A 108 -8.29 -40.89 -21.02
CA SER A 108 -9.52 -40.25 -20.59
C SER A 108 -10.58 -41.29 -20.19
N ASN A 109 -11.11 -41.22 -18.97
CA ASN A 109 -12.54 -41.41 -18.61
C ASN A 109 -12.67 -41.68 -17.11
N ILE A 110 -13.54 -40.94 -16.42
CA ILE A 110 -14.66 -41.46 -15.62
C ILE A 110 -15.59 -40.28 -15.31
N SER A 111 -16.86 -40.48 -15.70
CA SER A 111 -18.04 -39.69 -15.39
C SER A 111 -18.70 -40.25 -14.11
N MET A 112 -19.45 -39.40 -13.40
CA MET A 112 -20.57 -39.66 -12.46
C MET A 112 -20.45 -38.80 -11.19
N THR A 113 -21.19 -37.68 -11.13
CA THR A 113 -22.46 -37.50 -10.37
C THR A 113 -22.29 -37.64 -8.85
N GLU A 114 -22.35 -36.53 -8.11
CA GLU A 114 -23.07 -36.47 -6.84
C GLU A 114 -23.33 -35.02 -6.36
N SER A 115 -24.60 -34.62 -6.49
CA SER A 115 -25.47 -34.05 -5.46
C SER A 115 -24.93 -33.07 -4.40
N ILE A 116 -25.47 -31.85 -4.50
CA ILE A 116 -25.52 -30.77 -3.50
C ILE A 116 -26.24 -31.23 -2.21
N PRO A 117 -25.85 -30.70 -1.04
CA PRO A 117 -26.84 -30.24 -0.06
C PRO A 117 -26.78 -28.73 0.20
N ARG A 118 -27.97 -28.12 0.31
CA ARG A 118 -28.23 -26.69 0.55
C ARG A 118 -28.22 -26.34 2.05
N THR A 119 -28.11 -25.03 2.29
CA THR A 119 -28.64 -24.19 3.41
C THR A 119 -27.77 -23.98 4.66
N PRO A 120 -28.01 -22.93 5.48
CA PRO A 120 -28.93 -21.78 5.35
C PRO A 120 -28.27 -20.38 5.48
N SER A 121 -29.07 -19.38 5.10
CA SER A 121 -28.82 -17.93 5.11
C SER A 121 -28.62 -17.32 6.52
N PRO A 122 -27.90 -16.18 6.65
CA PRO A 122 -27.81 -15.42 7.89
C PRO A 122 -29.03 -14.48 8.08
N PRO A 123 -29.41 -14.15 9.33
CA PRO A 123 -30.54 -13.26 9.63
C PRO A 123 -30.21 -11.78 9.36
N PRO A 124 -31.23 -10.94 9.08
CA PRO A 124 -31.07 -9.52 8.78
C PRO A 124 -30.85 -8.66 10.03
N SER A 125 -29.86 -7.77 9.93
CA SER A 125 -29.65 -6.63 10.82
C SER A 125 -30.78 -5.62 10.66
N GLN A 126 -31.46 -5.25 11.74
CA GLN A 126 -32.34 -4.08 11.75
C GLN A 126 -31.71 -2.92 12.53
N ASN A 127 -31.56 -1.83 11.77
CA ASN A 127 -31.30 -0.45 12.12
C ASN A 127 -31.72 -0.01 13.53
N PHE A 128 -30.77 0.63 14.21
CA PHE A 128 -31.06 1.76 15.09
C PHE A 128 -31.17 3.02 14.24
N ASN A 129 -32.19 3.84 14.51
CA ASN A 129 -32.28 5.22 14.04
C ASN A 129 -33.30 6.00 14.92
N PRO A 130 -33.34 7.34 14.87
CA PRO A 130 -32.76 8.21 15.90
C PRO A 130 -33.80 9.15 16.52
N LEU A 131 -33.58 9.65 17.74
CA LEU A 131 -34.34 10.79 18.25
C LEU A 131 -33.47 11.78 19.03
N LEU A 132 -33.47 12.99 18.48
CA LEU A 132 -33.33 14.33 19.06
C LEU A 132 -32.95 14.43 20.55
N SER A 133 -31.96 15.30 20.82
CA SER A 133 -32.16 16.50 21.67
C SER A 133 -31.01 17.49 21.46
N SER A 134 -31.36 18.72 21.09
CA SER A 134 -30.53 19.92 21.14
C SER A 134 -30.34 20.37 22.61
N PRO A 135 -29.37 21.26 22.94
CA PRO A 135 -29.60 22.71 22.80
C PRO A 135 -28.37 23.58 22.42
N THR A 136 -28.66 24.76 21.89
CA THR A 136 -27.86 26.01 21.80
C THR A 136 -27.38 26.47 23.21
N PRO A 137 -26.45 27.46 23.40
CA PRO A 137 -26.27 28.70 22.60
C PRO A 137 -24.86 29.37 22.54
N HIS A 138 -24.80 30.46 21.75
CA HIS A 138 -24.04 31.72 21.95
C HIS A 138 -22.50 31.69 22.16
N ARG A 139 -21.75 32.35 21.26
CA ARG A 139 -21.40 33.80 21.32
C ARG A 139 -20.05 34.05 20.62
N THR A 140 -20.06 34.98 19.68
CA THR A 140 -18.90 35.62 19.03
C THR A 140 -18.07 36.47 20.02
N PRO A 141 -16.77 36.62 19.74
CA PRO A 141 -16.17 37.96 19.78
C PRO A 141 -15.20 38.23 18.60
N PRO A 142 -14.78 39.51 18.40
CA PRO A 142 -14.36 40.06 17.11
C PRO A 142 -12.85 40.04 16.85
N PHE A 143 -12.49 40.03 15.56
CA PHE A 143 -11.13 40.31 15.06
C PHE A 143 -10.88 41.82 14.91
N PRO A 144 -9.69 42.33 15.27
CA PRO A 144 -9.18 43.61 14.80
C PRO A 144 -8.30 43.47 13.52
N PRO A 145 -8.16 44.54 12.72
CA PRO A 145 -7.51 44.53 11.41
C PRO A 145 -6.01 44.79 11.51
N THR A 146 -5.21 44.29 10.57
CA THR A 146 -3.81 44.72 10.42
C THR A 146 -3.44 44.87 8.95
N THR A 147 -3.51 46.13 8.52
CA THR A 147 -2.60 46.88 7.64
C THR A 147 -1.80 46.12 6.59
N ILE A 148 -2.22 46.34 5.35
CA ILE A 148 -1.47 46.17 4.11
C ILE A 148 -0.35 47.24 4.06
N LYS A 149 0.88 46.82 3.75
CA LYS A 149 1.91 47.69 3.17
C LYS A 149 2.56 46.98 2.00
N GLU A 150 2.39 47.59 0.84
CA GLU A 150 3.12 47.33 -0.40
C GLU A 150 4.57 47.80 -0.27
N SER A 151 5.49 47.13 -0.98
CA SER A 151 6.66 47.79 -1.57
C SER A 151 7.28 46.89 -2.63
N GLU A 152 7.38 47.45 -3.84
CA GLU A 152 7.93 46.90 -5.07
C GLU A 152 9.47 46.85 -5.13
N SER A 153 9.95 46.25 -6.22
CA SER A 153 11.30 46.29 -6.83
C SER A 153 12.31 45.27 -6.28
N ASN A 154 13.20 44.67 -7.07
CA ASN A 154 13.77 45.11 -8.33
C ASN A 154 14.34 43.93 -9.14
N LEU A 155 14.48 44.19 -10.44
CA LEU A 155 15.09 43.39 -11.48
C LEU A 155 16.59 43.14 -11.20
N GLY A 156 17.06 41.92 -11.44
CA GLY A 156 18.47 41.55 -11.29
C GLY A 156 18.83 40.34 -12.16
N GLU A 157 19.39 40.61 -13.32
CA GLU A 157 19.86 39.69 -14.35
C GLU A 157 21.29 39.17 -14.04
N LYS A 158 21.66 38.03 -14.65
CA LYS A 158 22.95 37.28 -14.65
C LYS A 158 23.01 36.10 -13.67
N THR A 159 23.46 34.89 -14.00
CA THR A 159 24.29 34.40 -15.11
C THR A 159 24.18 32.87 -15.17
N VAL A 160 24.33 32.30 -16.37
CA VAL A 160 24.33 30.86 -16.66
C VAL A 160 25.43 30.15 -15.88
N SER A 161 25.05 29.16 -15.08
CA SER A 161 25.91 28.05 -14.65
C SER A 161 25.03 26.80 -14.47
N ASP A 162 25.38 25.74 -15.18
CA ASP A 162 24.66 24.47 -15.24
C ASP A 162 24.67 23.75 -13.88
N ALA A 163 23.70 24.10 -13.06
CA ALA A 163 23.16 23.27 -11.99
C ALA A 163 21.64 23.44 -12.09
N VAL A 164 20.95 22.44 -12.64
CA VAL A 164 19.49 22.46 -12.72
C VAL A 164 18.97 22.61 -11.30
N SER A 165 18.44 23.79 -10.98
CA SER A 165 17.74 24.07 -9.73
C SER A 165 16.42 23.30 -9.75
N ILE A 166 16.49 22.02 -9.39
CA ILE A 166 15.31 21.17 -9.33
C ILE A 166 14.39 21.77 -8.26
N SER A 167 13.24 22.29 -8.68
CA SER A 167 12.29 22.91 -7.76
C SER A 167 11.76 21.86 -6.76
N PRO A 168 11.50 22.22 -5.50
CA PRO A 168 10.96 21.29 -4.51
C PRO A 168 9.63 20.67 -4.94
N GLU A 169 8.84 21.38 -5.76
CA GLU A 169 7.61 20.88 -6.37
C GLU A 169 7.89 19.74 -7.37
N PHE A 170 8.97 19.84 -8.15
CA PHE A 170 9.37 18.79 -9.08
C PHE A 170 9.78 17.51 -8.34
N ILE A 171 10.58 17.64 -7.28
CA ILE A 171 11.00 16.50 -6.44
C ILE A 171 9.77 15.83 -5.81
N ARG A 172 8.82 16.63 -5.31
CA ARG A 172 7.57 16.10 -4.75
C ARG A 172 6.76 15.35 -5.80
N GLY A 173 6.65 15.90 -7.02
CA GLY A 173 5.98 15.24 -8.14
C GLY A 173 6.58 13.87 -8.45
N GLU A 174 7.91 13.78 -8.51
CA GLU A 174 8.62 12.53 -8.77
C GLU A 174 8.35 11.48 -7.68
N ARG A 175 8.37 11.87 -6.40
CA ARG A 175 8.05 10.96 -5.29
C ARG A 175 6.61 10.44 -5.34
N ILE A 176 5.66 11.30 -5.68
CA ILE A 176 4.25 10.92 -5.82
C ILE A 176 4.08 9.94 -6.97
N MET A 177 4.68 10.21 -8.14
CA MET A 177 4.62 9.31 -9.29
C MET A 177 5.24 7.94 -8.97
N LYS A 178 6.39 7.94 -8.29
CA LYS A 178 7.03 6.70 -7.85
C LYS A 178 6.12 5.91 -6.92
N LEU A 179 5.56 6.57 -5.90
CA LEU A 179 4.64 5.92 -4.96
C LEU A 179 3.38 5.39 -5.66
N ALA A 180 2.82 6.13 -6.61
CA ALA A 180 1.69 5.67 -7.41
C ALA A 180 2.02 4.41 -8.22
N ASN A 181 3.22 4.34 -8.80
CA ASN A 181 3.69 3.15 -9.50
C ASN A 181 3.92 1.96 -8.55
N ASP A 182 4.51 2.20 -7.39
CA ASP A 182 4.72 1.17 -6.37
C ASP A 182 3.36 0.62 -5.90
N LEU A 183 2.36 1.46 -5.64
CA LEU A 183 1.00 1.04 -5.26
C LEU A 183 0.36 0.09 -6.26
N ARG A 184 0.65 0.24 -7.57
CA ARG A 184 0.12 -0.64 -8.64
C ARG A 184 0.79 -2.01 -8.67
N SER A 185 2.02 -2.12 -8.18
CA SER A 185 2.85 -3.34 -8.26
C SER A 185 2.98 -4.09 -6.94
N MET A 186 2.58 -3.47 -5.83
CA MET A 186 2.52 -4.11 -4.52
C MET A 186 1.52 -5.27 -4.51
N TYR A 187 1.83 -6.31 -3.75
CA TYR A 187 0.97 -7.48 -3.59
C TYR A 187 0.87 -7.87 -2.12
N CYS A 188 -0.32 -8.28 -1.69
CA CYS A 188 -0.54 -8.83 -0.37
C CYS A 188 -1.30 -10.16 -0.46
N PRO A 189 -0.82 -11.26 0.16
CA PRO A 189 -1.48 -12.57 0.14
C PRO A 189 -2.69 -12.66 1.08
N CYS A 190 -3.42 -11.56 1.30
CA CYS A 190 -4.60 -11.52 2.16
C CYS A 190 -5.89 -11.56 1.34
N ALA A 191 -6.96 -12.09 1.94
CA ALA A 191 -8.28 -12.13 1.30
C ALA A 191 -8.79 -10.73 0.91
N GLY A 192 -8.47 -9.70 1.70
CA GLY A 192 -8.85 -8.32 1.37
C GLY A 192 -8.23 -7.82 0.06
N TRP A 193 -7.01 -8.22 -0.25
CA TRP A 193 -6.37 -7.89 -1.52
C TRP A 193 -6.98 -8.67 -2.69
N SER A 194 -7.17 -9.99 -2.54
CA SER A 194 -7.73 -10.83 -3.61
C SER A 194 -9.15 -10.43 -3.99
N TYR A 195 -10.01 -10.16 -3.01
CA TYR A 195 -11.41 -9.84 -3.27
C TYR A 195 -11.69 -8.34 -3.42
N GLY A 196 -10.90 -7.48 -2.76
CA GLY A 196 -11.10 -6.03 -2.79
C GLY A 196 -10.36 -5.33 -3.92
N CYS A 197 -9.10 -5.67 -4.13
CA CYS A 197 -8.20 -5.00 -5.09
C CYS A 197 -8.19 -5.72 -6.44
N LEU A 198 -8.02 -7.05 -6.46
CA LEU A 198 -7.89 -7.80 -7.73
C LEU A 198 -9.24 -8.15 -8.36
N ALA A 199 -10.15 -8.76 -7.61
CA ALA A 199 -11.40 -9.29 -8.18
C ALA A 199 -12.58 -8.30 -8.13
N GLY A 200 -12.53 -7.31 -7.24
CA GLY A 200 -13.69 -6.47 -6.91
C GLY A 200 -13.58 -4.99 -7.26
N GLU A 201 -12.39 -4.48 -7.60
CA GLU A 201 -12.09 -3.05 -7.84
C GLU A 201 -12.63 -2.05 -6.78
N LYS A 202 -12.99 -2.54 -5.58
CA LYS A 202 -13.63 -1.71 -4.53
C LYS A 202 -12.63 -0.85 -3.77
N THR A 203 -11.39 -1.34 -3.65
CA THR A 203 -10.35 -0.72 -2.84
C THR A 203 -9.03 -0.73 -3.59
N ILE A 204 -8.29 0.37 -3.52
CA ILE A 204 -6.99 0.52 -4.19
C ILE A 204 -5.95 -0.45 -3.63
N ILE A 205 -5.88 -0.56 -2.29
CA ILE A 205 -4.99 -1.46 -1.57
C ILE A 205 -5.72 -2.09 -0.38
N CYS A 206 -5.16 -3.15 0.19
CA CYS A 206 -5.69 -3.75 1.41
C CYS A 206 -5.19 -3.02 2.67
N LYS A 207 -5.84 -3.30 3.81
CA LYS A 207 -5.47 -2.72 5.12
C LYS A 207 -4.01 -2.97 5.52
N HIS A 208 -3.43 -4.12 5.16
CA HIS A 208 -2.06 -4.47 5.55
C HIS A 208 -1.04 -3.63 4.77
N LEU A 209 -1.24 -3.44 3.47
CA LEU A 209 -0.41 -2.54 2.66
C LEU A 209 -0.55 -1.10 3.13
N LEU A 210 -1.78 -0.66 3.41
CA LEU A 210 -2.02 0.68 3.95
C LEU A 210 -1.31 0.88 5.31
N ALA A 211 -1.36 -0.12 6.20
CA ALA A 211 -0.66 -0.08 7.48
C ALA A 211 0.86 0.00 7.30
N ILE A 212 1.44 -0.78 6.38
CA ILE A 212 2.87 -0.73 6.07
C ILE A 212 3.27 0.66 5.59
N LEU A 213 2.51 1.25 4.67
CA LEU A 213 2.80 2.55 4.10
C LEU A 213 2.73 3.66 5.15
N ILE A 214 1.66 3.67 5.96
CA ILE A 214 1.50 4.63 7.06
C ILE A 214 2.61 4.45 8.08
N ALA A 215 2.90 3.23 8.53
CA ALA A 215 3.97 2.97 9.50
C ALA A 215 5.34 3.39 8.95
N SER A 216 5.60 3.13 7.66
CA SER A 216 6.87 3.49 7.01
C SER A 216 7.03 5.00 6.92
N LYS A 217 5.97 5.74 6.57
CA LYS A 217 5.99 7.20 6.49
C LYS A 217 6.10 7.83 7.88
N THR A 218 5.40 7.29 8.87
CA THR A 218 5.39 7.82 10.26
C THR A 218 6.52 7.28 11.15
N ASN A 219 7.49 6.56 10.58
CA ASN A 219 8.60 5.93 11.30
C ASN A 219 8.19 5.01 12.47
N ARG A 220 7.05 4.32 12.34
CA ARG A 220 6.50 3.39 13.35
C ARG A 220 6.72 1.92 13.03
N VAL A 221 7.56 1.63 12.04
CA VAL A 221 7.93 0.27 11.67
C VAL A 221 8.91 -0.29 12.70
N ILE A 222 8.60 -1.47 13.25
CA ILE A 222 9.57 -2.22 14.06
C ILE A 222 10.64 -2.78 13.13
N LYS A 223 11.90 -2.49 13.38
CA LYS A 223 13.01 -3.06 12.62
C LYS A 223 13.47 -4.35 13.30
N ALA A 224 13.59 -5.42 12.54
CA ALA A 224 14.17 -6.69 13.00
C ALA A 224 15.26 -7.10 12.02
N GLU A 225 16.38 -7.59 12.56
CA GLU A 225 17.46 -8.17 11.77
C GLU A 225 17.43 -9.67 11.99
N VAL A 226 17.55 -10.44 10.91
CA VAL A 226 17.45 -11.89 11.00
C VAL A 226 18.63 -12.53 10.27
N GLU A 227 19.45 -13.25 11.03
CA GLU A 227 20.52 -14.10 10.51
C GLU A 227 19.92 -15.26 9.69
N LEU A 228 20.73 -15.87 8.82
CA LEU A 228 20.27 -16.86 7.83
C LEU A 228 19.42 -17.99 8.44
N GLY A 229 19.70 -18.40 9.68
CA GLY A 229 18.93 -19.42 10.40
C GLY A 229 17.52 -18.99 10.85
N GLY A 230 17.29 -17.70 11.11
CA GLY A 230 15.97 -17.19 11.48
C GLY A 230 15.05 -16.93 10.28
N VAL A 231 15.60 -16.87 9.06
CA VAL A 231 14.82 -16.60 7.84
C VAL A 231 13.83 -17.73 7.55
N ALA A 232 14.17 -18.98 7.87
CA ALA A 232 13.28 -20.13 7.70
C ALA A 232 11.98 -19.98 8.52
N GLY A 233 12.09 -19.49 9.75
CA GLY A 233 10.92 -19.22 10.62
C GLY A 233 10.01 -18.10 10.10
N LEU A 234 10.57 -17.10 9.42
CA LEU A 234 9.78 -16.00 8.82
C LEU A 234 9.02 -16.42 7.57
N LEU A 235 9.57 -17.38 6.82
CA LEU A 235 8.96 -17.91 5.60
C LEU A 235 8.04 -19.10 5.89
N ASN A 236 7.83 -19.45 7.17
CA ASN A 236 7.12 -20.66 7.59
C ASN A 236 7.66 -21.93 6.89
N LEU A 237 8.98 -21.98 6.66
CA LEU A 237 9.69 -23.13 6.07
C LEU A 237 10.26 -24.03 7.18
N SER A 238 9.43 -24.37 8.18
CA SER A 238 9.79 -25.25 9.30
C SER A 238 9.27 -26.66 9.10
#